data_AF-A0A528BE37-F1
#
_entry.id   AF-A0A528BE37-F1
#
_cell.length_a   1.000
_cell.length_b   1.000
_cell.length_c   1.000
_cell.angle_alpha   90.00
_cell.angle_beta   90.00
_cell.angle_gamma   90.00
#
_symmetry.space_group_name_H-M   'P 1'
#
loop_
_entity.id
_entity.type
_entity.pdbx_description
1 polymer ?
#
loop_
_entity_poly.entity_id
_entity_poly.type
_entity_poly.pdbx_seq_one_letter_code
_entity_poly.pdbx_strand_id
1 'polypeptide(L)'
;SAIYYADTGMKTKENFFKGFPVVWNMVVFTLFVIDPGQWVSFAVVVVAGILTFVPINFIHPVRVVRLRPINLGMTLLWCAFGALALAQAALAAFYDQIGVLGEQVSVFTKIGITVTGLYLACIGGIMQLFPNLGAKKT
;
A
#
# COMPACT_ATOMS: atom_id res chain seq x y z
N SER A 1 -8.71 13.55 2.76
CA SER A 1 -9.58 12.41 2.38
C SER A 1 -11.03 12.77 2.11
N ALA A 2 -11.66 13.70 2.83
CA ALA A 2 -13.04 14.14 2.52
C ALA A 2 -13.16 14.81 1.13
N ILE A 3 -12.18 15.64 0.76
CA ILE A 3 -12.11 16.28 -0.57
C ILE A 3 -12.02 15.22 -1.70
N TYR A 4 -11.30 14.12 -1.49
CA TYR A 4 -11.18 13.04 -2.46
C TYR A 4 -12.52 12.32 -2.71
N TYR A 5 -13.40 12.26 -1.71
CA TYR A 5 -14.76 11.73 -1.87
C TYR A 5 -15.73 12.71 -2.51
N ALA A 6 -15.45 14.02 -2.44
CA ALA A 6 -16.23 15.04 -3.11
C ALA A 6 -15.94 15.10 -4.62
N ASP A 7 -14.81 14.54 -5.08
CA ASP A 7 -14.46 14.47 -6.49
C ASP A 7 -15.21 13.34 -7.21
N THR A 8 -16.17 13.70 -8.07
CA THR A 8 -16.91 12.75 -8.92
C THR A 8 -16.03 12.08 -9.98
N GLY A 9 -14.83 12.63 -10.25
CA GLY A 9 -13.82 12.10 -11.16
C GLY A 9 -12.80 11.16 -10.52
N MET A 10 -12.97 10.79 -9.24
CA MET A 10 -12.00 10.02 -8.46
C MET A 10 -11.69 8.60 -8.99
N LYS A 11 -12.56 8.04 -9.83
CA LYS A 11 -12.44 6.67 -10.37
C LYS A 11 -12.34 6.71 -11.88
N THR A 12 -11.36 6.00 -12.43
CA THR A 12 -11.26 5.80 -13.88
C THR A 12 -12.29 4.77 -14.36
N LYS A 13 -12.52 4.71 -15.68
CA LYS A 13 -13.41 3.71 -16.31
C LYS A 13 -13.03 2.26 -15.97
N GLU A 14 -11.76 2.02 -15.69
CA GLU A 14 -11.23 0.70 -15.31
C GLU A 14 -11.22 0.46 -13.78
N ASN A 15 -11.83 1.34 -12.99
CA ASN A 15 -11.90 1.29 -11.52
C ASN A 15 -10.56 1.56 -10.79
N PHE A 16 -9.58 2.20 -11.43
CA PHE A 16 -8.44 2.75 -10.71
C PHE A 16 -8.86 4.02 -9.97
N PHE A 17 -8.17 4.30 -8.88
CA PHE A 17 -8.22 5.58 -8.20
C PHE A 17 -7.35 6.60 -8.95
N LYS A 18 -7.84 7.81 -9.18
CA LYS A 18 -7.07 8.87 -9.83
C LYS A 18 -6.51 9.81 -8.76
N GLY A 19 -5.19 9.78 -8.56
CA GLY A 19 -4.52 10.38 -7.42
C GLY A 19 -4.42 9.43 -6.23
N PHE A 20 -3.47 9.69 -5.33
CA PHE A 20 -3.26 8.86 -4.14
C PHE A 20 -4.54 8.79 -3.30
N PRO A 21 -5.14 7.59 -3.13
CA PRO A 21 -6.47 7.46 -2.57
C PRO A 21 -6.45 7.49 -1.04
N VAL A 22 -7.61 7.30 -0.43
CA VAL A 22 -7.81 7.30 1.05
C VAL A 22 -7.14 6.10 1.75
N VAL A 23 -6.31 5.32 1.06
CA VAL A 23 -5.57 4.15 1.59
C VAL A 23 -4.38 4.52 2.48
N TRP A 24 -4.44 5.69 3.13
CA TRP A 24 -3.44 6.19 4.08
C TRP A 24 -3.09 5.18 5.16
N ASN A 25 -4.07 4.38 5.61
CA ASN A 25 -3.85 3.35 6.62
C ASN A 25 -2.81 2.30 6.18
N MET A 26 -2.76 1.95 4.89
CA MET A 26 -1.75 1.00 4.41
C MET A 26 -0.33 1.59 4.47
N VAL A 27 -0.17 2.87 4.13
CA VAL A 27 1.13 3.56 4.20
C VAL A 27 1.56 3.73 5.65
N VAL A 28 0.67 4.26 6.50
CA VAL A 28 0.95 4.49 7.93
C VAL A 28 1.34 3.17 8.62
N PHE A 29 0.55 2.11 8.40
CA PHE A 29 0.85 0.80 8.97
C PHE A 29 2.21 0.26 8.49
N THR A 30 2.51 0.39 7.19
CA THR A 30 3.80 -0.05 6.63
C THR A 30 4.97 0.71 7.25
N LEU A 31 4.84 2.03 7.46
CA LEU A 31 5.86 2.85 8.13
C LEU A 31 6.07 2.42 9.59
N PHE A 32 5.01 2.10 10.32
CA PHE A 32 5.11 1.61 11.71
C PHE A 32 5.79 0.23 11.80
N VAL A 33 5.54 -0.66 10.83
CA VAL A 33 6.17 -2.00 10.80
C VAL A 33 7.65 -1.93 10.44
N ILE A 34 8.01 -1.06 9.49
CA ILE A 34 9.40 -0.95 9.03
C ILE A 34 10.25 -0.14 10.00
N ASP A 35 9.68 0.95 10.53
CA ASP A 35 10.33 2.00 11.31
C ASP A 35 11.62 2.54 10.65
N PRO A 36 11.52 3.17 9.46
CA PRO A 36 12.69 3.59 8.68
C PRO A 36 13.35 4.90 9.18
N GLY A 37 12.86 5.47 10.29
CA GLY A 37 13.30 6.75 10.84
C GLY A 37 12.50 7.97 10.36
N GLN A 38 12.60 9.06 11.12
CA GLN A 38 11.74 10.25 10.97
C GLN A 38 11.80 10.91 9.60
N TRP A 39 12.99 11.05 9.02
CA TRP A 39 13.18 11.77 7.75
C TRP A 39 12.62 11.00 6.56
N VAL A 40 12.80 9.67 6.55
CA VAL A 40 12.24 8.80 5.51
C VAL A 40 10.72 8.78 5.61
N SER A 41 10.18 8.61 6.81
CA SER A 41 8.73 8.66 7.05
C SER A 41 8.13 10.00 6.63
N PHE A 42 8.78 11.12 6.97
CA PHE A 42 8.37 12.46 6.55
C PHE A 42 8.33 12.59 5.02
N ALA A 43 9.40 12.18 4.33
CA ALA A 43 9.46 12.23 2.88
C ALA A 43 8.35 11.39 2.22
N VAL A 44 8.11 10.17 2.71
CA VAL A 44 7.03 9.30 2.22
C VAL A 44 5.66 9.96 2.40
N VAL A 45 5.38 10.56 3.55
CA VAL A 45 4.11 11.24 3.83
C VAL A 45 3.93 12.47 2.93
N VAL A 46 4.97 13.28 2.74
CA VAL A 46 4.94 14.46 1.84
C VAL A 46 4.67 14.02 0.40
N VAL A 47 5.39 13.00 -0.09
CA VAL A 47 5.20 12.47 -1.44
C VAL A 47 3.79 11.90 -1.62
N ALA A 48 3.28 11.13 -0.66
CA ALA A 48 1.91 10.62 -0.70
C ALA A 48 0.86 11.74 -0.72
N GLY A 49 1.10 12.82 0.03
CA GLY A 49 0.25 14.01 0.04
C GLY A 49 0.24 14.73 -1.30
N ILE A 50 1.40 14.89 -1.94
CA ILE A 50 1.50 15.47 -3.30
C ILE A 50 0.77 14.57 -4.30
N LEU A 51 0.98 13.25 -4.23
CA LEU A 51 0.38 12.28 -5.14
C LEU A 51 -1.16 12.27 -5.07
N THR A 52 -1.79 12.74 -3.99
CA THR A 52 -3.25 12.91 -3.93
C THR A 52 -3.77 13.86 -5.00
N PHE A 53 -2.96 14.84 -5.42
CA PHE A 53 -3.36 15.86 -6.41
C PHE A 53 -2.85 15.56 -7.83
N VAL A 54 -1.94 14.60 -8.00
CA VAL A 54 -1.38 14.23 -9.31
C VAL A 54 -2.30 13.19 -9.97
N PRO A 55 -2.60 13.27 -11.28
CA PRO A 55 -3.49 12.34 -11.98
C PRO A 55 -2.81 10.99 -12.29
N ILE A 56 -2.22 10.35 -11.28
CA ILE A 56 -1.64 9.00 -11.35
C ILE A 56 -2.68 7.97 -10.90
N ASN A 57 -2.76 6.85 -11.61
CA ASN A 57 -3.66 5.77 -11.28
C ASN A 57 -3.10 4.95 -10.11
N PHE A 58 -3.90 4.76 -9.08
CA PHE A 58 -3.65 3.82 -7.99
C PHE A 58 -4.62 2.65 -8.06
N ILE A 59 -4.14 1.47 -7.70
CA ILE A 59 -4.95 0.26 -7.83
C ILE A 59 -6.07 0.22 -6.79
N HIS A 60 -7.26 -0.16 -7.24
CA HIS A 60 -8.27 -0.69 -6.33
C HIS A 60 -8.07 -2.20 -6.18
N PRO A 61 -7.81 -2.73 -4.96
CA PRO A 61 -7.40 -4.13 -4.75
C PRO A 61 -8.33 -5.17 -5.40
N VAL A 62 -9.64 -4.96 -5.33
CA VAL A 62 -10.66 -5.92 -5.80
C VAL A 62 -11.28 -5.55 -7.15
N ARG A 63 -11.46 -4.25 -7.43
CA ARG A 63 -12.33 -3.79 -8.53
C ARG A 63 -11.60 -3.74 -9.88
N VAL A 64 -10.28 -3.54 -9.88
CA VAL A 64 -9.49 -3.58 -11.12
C VAL A 64 -9.51 -4.99 -11.72
N VAL A 65 -9.82 -5.08 -13.01
CA VAL A 65 -9.92 -6.37 -13.74
C VAL A 65 -8.54 -6.82 -14.26
N ARG A 66 -7.72 -5.88 -14.74
CA ARG A 66 -6.37 -6.14 -15.25
C ARG A 66 -5.50 -6.74 -14.15
N LEU A 67 -4.83 -7.86 -14.43
CA LEU A 67 -3.99 -8.62 -13.48
C LEU A 67 -4.67 -8.95 -12.14
N ARG A 68 -6.01 -9.02 -12.08
CA ARG A 68 -6.76 -9.19 -10.82
C ARG A 68 -6.24 -10.31 -9.91
N PRO A 69 -5.96 -11.55 -10.41
CA PRO A 69 -5.45 -12.61 -9.54
C PRO A 69 -4.12 -12.24 -8.86
N ILE A 70 -3.21 -11.58 -9.59
CA ILE A 70 -1.92 -11.13 -9.06
C ILE A 70 -2.13 -10.01 -8.04
N ASN A 71 -2.98 -9.03 -8.36
CA ASN A 71 -3.24 -7.89 -7.48
C ASN A 71 -3.90 -8.31 -6.16
N LEU A 72 -4.86 -9.23 -6.23
CA LEU A 72 -5.47 -9.83 -5.05
C LEU A 72 -4.45 -10.66 -4.27
N GLY A 73 -3.63 -11.47 -4.95
CA GLY A 73 -2.54 -12.22 -4.33
C GLY A 73 -1.58 -11.30 -3.56
N MET A 74 -1.13 -10.21 -4.17
CA MET A 74 -0.26 -9.22 -3.52
C MET A 74 -0.95 -8.51 -2.35
N THR A 75 -2.25 -8.23 -2.46
CA THR A 75 -3.03 -7.67 -1.34
C THR A 75 -3.11 -8.65 -0.17
N LEU A 76 -3.39 -9.94 -0.44
CA LEU A 76 -3.45 -10.97 0.58
C LEU A 76 -2.08 -11.23 1.22
N LEU A 77 -1.00 -11.22 0.42
CA LEU A 77 0.36 -11.31 0.93
C LEU A 77 0.70 -10.13 1.84
N TRP A 78 0.36 -8.90 1.44
CA TRP A 78 0.54 -7.72 2.29
C TRP A 78 -0.22 -7.87 3.62
N CYS A 79 -1.47 -8.34 3.58
CA CYS A 79 -2.25 -8.63 4.79
C CYS A 79 -1.60 -9.73 5.64
N ALA A 80 -1.09 -10.79 5.04
CA ALA A 80 -0.44 -11.89 5.75
C ALA A 80 0.85 -11.43 6.44
N PHE A 81 1.68 -10.64 5.77
CA PHE A 81 2.87 -10.04 6.39
C PHE A 81 2.49 -9.04 7.47
N GLY A 82 1.41 -8.27 7.30
CA GLY A 82 0.88 -7.38 8.33
C GLY A 82 0.41 -8.15 9.58
N ALA A 83 -0.33 -9.24 9.40
CA ALA A 83 -0.76 -10.11 10.49
C ALA A 83 0.45 -10.75 11.20
N LEU A 84 1.45 -11.19 10.43
CA LEU A 84 2.68 -11.74 10.98
C LEU A 84 3.48 -10.71 11.78
N ALA A 85 3.57 -9.46 11.31
CA ALA A 85 4.22 -8.37 12.03
C ALA A 85 3.54 -8.09 13.37
N LEU A 86 2.20 -8.04 13.36
CA LEU A 86 1.41 -7.87 14.58
C LEU A 86 1.59 -9.05 15.54
N ALA A 87 1.62 -10.29 15.03
CA ALA A 87 1.84 -11.47 15.86
C ALA A 87 3.24 -11.49 16.50
N GLN A 88 4.28 -11.10 15.74
CA GLN A 88 5.66 -10.98 16.25
C GLN A 88 5.76 -9.92 17.35
N ALA A 89 5.18 -8.74 17.14
CA ALA A 89 5.19 -7.70 18.16
C ALA A 89 4.31 -8.04 19.37
N ALA A 90 3.16 -8.69 19.17
CA ALA A 90 2.34 -9.18 20.28
C ALA A 90 3.12 -10.19 21.12
N LEU A 91 3.78 -11.16 20.49
CA LEU A 91 4.62 -12.14 21.18
C LEU A 91 5.73 -11.45 21.98
N ALA A 92 6.44 -10.48 21.39
CA ALA A 92 7.47 -9.73 22.11
C ALA A 92 6.90 -8.94 23.31
N ALA A 93 5.70 -8.36 23.16
CA ALA A 93 5.02 -7.65 24.23
C ALA A 93 4.56 -8.56 25.38
N PHE A 94 4.23 -9.82 25.10
CA PHE A 94 3.90 -10.81 26.14
C PHE A 94 5.12 -11.22 26.98
N TYR A 95 6.34 -11.12 26.45
CA TYR A 95 7.54 -11.64 27.12
C TYR A 95 8.31 -10.61 27.96
N ASP A 96 8.46 -9.33 27.56
CA ASP A 96 9.05 -8.29 28.45
C ASP A 96 8.99 -6.82 27.97
N GLN A 97 8.28 -6.46 26.88
CA GLN A 97 8.43 -5.11 26.29
C GLN A 97 7.12 -4.48 25.81
N ILE A 98 6.64 -3.45 26.51
CA ILE A 98 5.82 -2.39 25.89
C ILE A 98 6.80 -1.53 25.07
N GLY A 99 6.95 -1.81 23.78
CA GLY A 99 7.90 -1.09 22.93
C GLY A 99 7.73 -1.35 21.45
N VAL A 100 7.57 -0.25 20.70
CA VAL A 100 7.61 -0.03 19.23
C VAL A 100 7.58 -1.28 18.33
N LEU A 101 6.49 -1.42 17.55
CA LEU A 101 6.23 -2.47 16.54
C LEU A 101 7.43 -2.76 15.63
N GLY A 102 8.25 -1.76 15.30
CA GLY A 102 9.37 -1.90 14.38
C GLY A 102 10.56 -2.74 14.87
N GLU A 103 10.89 -2.74 16.16
CA GLU A 103 12.10 -3.43 16.65
C GLU A 103 11.95 -4.95 16.69
N GLN A 104 10.72 -5.43 16.89
CA GLN A 104 10.42 -6.83 17.15
C GLN A 104 9.99 -7.60 15.91
N VAL A 105 9.93 -6.94 14.75
CA VAL A 105 9.50 -7.55 13.49
C VAL A 105 10.71 -8.05 12.70
N SER A 106 10.66 -9.31 12.27
CA SER A 106 11.76 -9.93 11.55
C SER A 106 12.02 -9.24 10.21
N VAL A 107 13.29 -9.24 9.78
CA VAL A 107 13.71 -8.67 8.48
C VAL A 107 12.92 -9.28 7.32
N PHE A 108 12.62 -10.57 7.38
CA PHE A 108 11.78 -11.24 6.40
C PHE A 108 10.39 -10.61 6.27
N THR A 109 9.71 -10.37 7.40
CA THR A 109 8.40 -9.73 7.43
C THR A 109 8.47 -8.29 6.92
N LYS A 110 9.52 -7.54 7.30
CA LYS A 110 9.76 -6.17 6.80
C LYS A 110 9.96 -6.14 5.28
N ILE A 111 10.74 -7.06 4.72
CA ILE A 111 10.92 -7.17 3.27
C ILE A 111 9.59 -7.52 2.60
N GLY A 112 8.86 -8.50 3.15
CA GLY A 112 7.57 -8.95 2.60
C GLY A 112 6.54 -7.83 2.52
N ILE A 113 6.33 -7.09 3.61
CA ILE A 113 5.38 -5.97 3.64
C ILE A 113 5.82 -4.81 2.73
N THR A 114 7.13 -4.55 2.64
CA THR A 114 7.68 -3.50 1.78
C THR A 114 7.48 -3.83 0.31
N VAL A 115 7.88 -5.03 -0.12
CA VAL A 115 7.81 -5.43 -1.54
C VAL A 115 6.35 -5.48 -2.02
N THR A 116 5.47 -6.08 -1.22
CA THR A 116 4.03 -6.16 -1.56
C THR A 116 3.37 -4.78 -1.51
N GLY A 117 3.73 -3.94 -0.54
CA GLY A 117 3.23 -2.56 -0.43
C GLY A 117 3.67 -1.68 -1.59
N LEU A 118 4.95 -1.75 -1.98
CA LEU A 118 5.48 -1.02 -3.13
C LEU A 118 4.84 -1.49 -4.44
N TYR A 119 4.62 -2.80 -4.61
CA TYR A 119 3.87 -3.30 -5.75
C TYR A 119 2.48 -2.67 -5.83
N LEU A 120 1.72 -2.68 -4.73
CA LEU A 120 0.36 -2.13 -4.69
C LEU A 120 0.35 -0.61 -4.91
N ALA A 121 1.36 0.11 -4.42
CA ALA A 121 1.50 1.54 -4.63
C ALA A 121 1.82 1.89 -6.10
N CYS A 122 2.64 1.09 -6.77
CA CYS A 122 3.18 1.42 -8.09
C CYS A 122 2.40 0.82 -9.27
N ILE A 123 1.75 -0.34 -9.09
CA ILE A 123 1.20 -1.10 -10.22
C ILE A 123 0.15 -0.32 -11.03
N GLY A 124 -0.64 0.54 -10.36
CA GLY A 124 -1.60 1.40 -11.04
C GLY A 124 -0.94 2.39 -12.00
N GLY A 125 0.14 3.03 -11.58
CA GLY A 125 0.91 3.97 -12.40
C GLY A 125 1.66 3.26 -13.53
N ILE A 126 2.19 2.06 -13.26
CA ILE A 126 2.80 1.21 -14.30
C ILE A 126 1.76 0.85 -15.37
N MET A 127 0.56 0.43 -14.98
CA MET A 127 -0.53 0.12 -15.91
C MET A 127 -1.08 1.34 -16.65
N GLN A 128 -0.83 2.55 -16.16
CA GLN A 128 -1.11 3.81 -16.85
C GLN A 128 -0.06 4.12 -17.92
N LEU A 129 1.22 3.85 -17.64
CA LEU A 129 2.33 4.02 -18.60
C LEU A 129 2.34 2.92 -19.68
N PHE A 130 1.89 1.71 -19.35
CA PHE A 130 1.81 0.56 -20.25
C PHE A 130 0.35 0.08 -20.39
N PRO A 131 -0.47 0.72 -21.24
CA PRO A 131 -1.91 0.43 -21.34
C PRO A 131 -2.23 -1.03 -21.70
N ASN A 132 -1.36 -1.68 -22.48
CA ASN A 132 -1.54 -3.06 -22.92
C ASN A 132 -1.26 -4.11 -21.82
N LEU A 133 -0.65 -3.71 -20.69
CA LEU A 133 -0.28 -4.63 -19.63
C LEU A 133 -1.53 -5.19 -18.94
N GLY A 134 -1.71 -6.51 -19.03
CA GLY A 134 -2.86 -7.21 -18.42
C GLY A 134 -4.21 -6.88 -19.05
N ALA A 135 -4.23 -6.16 -20.17
CA ALA A 135 -5.43 -5.93 -20.95
C ALA A 135 -5.89 -7.26 -21.57
N LYS A 136 -7.13 -7.66 -21.30
CA LYS A 136 -7.74 -8.78 -22.03
C LYS A 136 -8.12 -8.25 -23.41
N LYS A 137 -7.56 -8.85 -24.47
CA LYS A 137 -8.13 -8.68 -25.81
C LYS A 137 -9.57 -9.16 -25.75
N THR A 138 -10.49 -8.26 -26.07
CA THR A 138 -11.88 -8.62 -26.36
C THR A 138 -11.95 -9.11 -27.80
#